data_AF-A0A0C2GE16-F1
#
_entry.id   AF-A0A0C2GE16-F1
#
_cell.length_a   1.000
_cell.length_b   1.000
_cell.length_c   1.000
_cell.angle_alpha   90.00
_cell.angle_beta   90.00
_cell.angle_gamma   90.00
#
_symmetry.space_group_name_H-M   'P 1'
#
loop_
_entity.id
_entity.type
_entity.pdbx_description
1 polymer ?
#
loop_
_entity_poly.entity_id
_entity_poly.type
_entity_poly.pdbx_seq_one_letter_code
_entity_poly.pdbx_strand_id
1 'polypeptide(L)'
;MSHSKPAKIDKCTKLIELLRGRGISPQHICVIMFCREQFCGVEQATMGQGLEISIVDSIQGREKEILILLTTKTHFTPESADFLDECRRMNVALSRRRQGQLLLGQVKSLAAFPFWCGVIEWANSHHALVTPHTLERYFHDV
;
A
#
# COMPACT_ATOMS: atom_id res chain seq x y z
N MET A 1 2.85 -19.03 -11.44
CA MET A 1 2.57 -19.75 -10.18
C MET A 1 2.53 -18.73 -9.04
N SER A 2 1.35 -18.44 -8.51
CA SER A 2 1.05 -17.27 -7.67
C SER A 2 0.89 -17.63 -6.19
N HIS A 3 1.94 -18.12 -5.52
CA HIS A 3 1.85 -18.56 -4.12
C HIS A 3 1.89 -17.44 -3.06
N SER A 4 2.02 -16.16 -3.45
CA SER A 4 2.18 -15.05 -2.49
C SER A 4 0.95 -14.12 -2.35
N LYS A 5 -0.14 -14.37 -3.09
CA LYS A 5 -1.29 -13.44 -3.18
C LYS A 5 -2.15 -13.31 -1.90
N PRO A 6 -2.53 -14.38 -1.17
CA PRO A 6 -3.49 -14.25 -0.07
C PRO A 6 -2.90 -13.49 1.14
N ALA A 7 -1.65 -13.77 1.51
CA ALA A 7 -1.04 -13.17 2.71
C ALA A 7 -0.87 -11.64 2.66
N LYS A 8 -0.85 -11.01 1.49
CA LYS A 8 -0.83 -9.54 1.36
C LYS A 8 -2.22 -8.94 1.52
N ILE A 9 -3.24 -9.63 0.99
CA ILE A 9 -4.64 -9.22 1.11
C ILE A 9 -5.05 -9.29 2.57
N ASP A 10 -4.73 -10.38 3.27
CA ASP A 10 -5.04 -10.56 4.69
C ASP A 10 -4.45 -9.42 5.55
N LYS A 11 -3.20 -9.02 5.26
CA LYS A 11 -2.55 -7.89 5.94
C LYS A 11 -3.23 -6.55 5.64
N CYS A 12 -3.67 -6.34 4.40
CA CYS A 12 -4.39 -5.13 4.00
C CYS A 12 -5.74 -5.05 4.72
N THR A 13 -6.49 -6.15 4.74
CA THR A 13 -7.78 -6.24 5.44
C THR A 13 -7.60 -5.97 6.93
N LYS A 14 -6.60 -6.58 7.57
CA LYS A 14 -6.28 -6.32 8.98
C LYS A 14 -5.95 -4.83 9.25
N LEU A 15 -5.20 -4.19 8.35
CA LEU A 15 -4.88 -2.76 8.47
C LEU A 15 -6.14 -1.89 8.37
N ILE A 16 -7.04 -2.22 7.45
CA ILE A 16 -8.33 -1.55 7.28
C ILE A 16 -9.18 -1.70 8.55
N GLU A 17 -9.26 -2.91 9.12
CA GLU A 17 -9.98 -3.18 10.36
C GLU A 17 -9.42 -2.36 11.54
N LEU A 18 -8.09 -2.29 11.66
CA LEU A 18 -7.43 -1.47 12.69
C LEU A 18 -7.74 0.03 12.54
N LEU A 19 -7.74 0.55 11.30
CA LEU A 19 -8.12 1.93 11.04
C LEU A 19 -9.60 2.19 11.38
N ARG A 20 -10.48 1.25 11.04
CA ARG A 20 -11.90 1.32 11.42
C ARG A 20 -12.11 1.26 12.93
N GLY A 21 -11.33 0.45 13.64
CA GLY A 21 -11.34 0.38 15.11
C GLY A 21 -11.01 1.72 15.78
N ARG A 22 -10.29 2.61 15.08
CA ARG A 22 -10.02 3.99 15.52
C ARG A 22 -11.08 5.01 15.11
N GLY A 23 -12.20 4.59 14.54
CA GLY A 23 -13.28 5.48 14.11
C GLY A 23 -13.03 6.15 12.76
N ILE A 24 -12.04 5.70 11.98
CA ILE A 24 -11.82 6.23 10.63
C ILE A 24 -12.86 5.62 9.70
N SER A 25 -13.64 6.49 9.05
CA SER A 25 -14.64 6.08 8.07
C SER A 25 -13.97 5.48 6.82
N PRO A 26 -14.48 4.36 6.28
CA PRO A 26 -13.97 3.76 5.05
C PRO A 26 -13.91 4.72 3.86
N GLN A 27 -14.78 5.73 3.82
CA GLN A 27 -14.83 6.73 2.74
C GLN A 27 -13.56 7.60 2.65
N HIS A 28 -12.85 7.74 3.77
CA HIS A 28 -11.60 8.51 3.87
C HIS A 28 -10.36 7.67 3.54
N ILE A 29 -10.51 6.34 3.44
CA ILE A 29 -9.45 5.40 3.13
C ILE A 29 -9.51 5.06 1.65
N CYS A 30 -8.35 5.12 0.98
CA CYS A 30 -8.20 4.66 -0.39
C CYS A 30 -7.06 3.65 -0.50
N VAL A 31 -7.34 2.51 -1.12
CA VAL A 31 -6.34 1.48 -1.42
C VAL A 31 -5.89 1.63 -2.86
N ILE A 32 -4.60 1.88 -3.04
CA ILE A 32 -3.95 2.04 -4.34
C ILE A 32 -3.04 0.85 -4.60
N MET A 33 -3.04 0.37 -5.83
CA MET A 33 -2.18 -0.73 -6.25
C MET A 33 -1.62 -0.54 -7.66
N PHE A 34 -0.53 -1.25 -7.94
CA PHE A 34 0.15 -1.21 -9.24
C PHE A 34 -0.26 -2.34 -10.19
N CYS A 35 -1.08 -3.32 -9.76
CA CYS A 35 -1.37 -4.52 -10.55
C CYS A 35 -2.86 -4.87 -10.54
N ARG A 36 -3.43 -5.03 -11.74
CA ARG A 36 -4.82 -5.46 -11.96
C ARG A 36 -5.14 -6.81 -11.32
N GLU A 37 -4.20 -7.74 -11.26
CA GLU A 37 -4.47 -9.06 -10.67
C GLU A 37 -4.72 -9.02 -9.16
N GLN A 38 -4.12 -8.04 -8.46
CA GLN A 38 -4.36 -7.84 -7.03
C GLN A 38 -5.63 -7.02 -6.77
N PHE A 39 -6.04 -6.24 -7.78
CA PHE A 39 -7.28 -5.47 -7.74
C PHE A 39 -8.47 -6.37 -7.51
N CYS A 40 -8.65 -7.40 -8.33
CA CYS A 40 -9.78 -8.32 -8.17
C CYS A 40 -9.77 -9.01 -6.80
N GLY A 41 -8.60 -9.37 -6.27
CA GLY A 41 -8.50 -10.06 -4.97
C GLY A 41 -8.87 -9.16 -3.79
N VAL A 42 -8.34 -7.94 -3.75
CA VAL A 42 -8.64 -6.97 -2.68
C VAL A 42 -10.07 -6.43 -2.83
N GLU A 43 -10.50 -6.11 -4.05
CA GLU A 43 -11.85 -5.66 -4.35
C GLU A 43 -12.89 -6.67 -3.89
N GLN A 44 -12.71 -7.95 -4.19
CA GLN A 44 -13.62 -8.99 -3.70
C GLN A 44 -13.60 -9.13 -2.18
N ALA A 45 -12.42 -9.10 -1.55
CA ALA A 45 -12.29 -9.22 -0.09
C ALA A 45 -12.89 -8.03 0.68
N THR A 46 -12.92 -6.85 0.05
CA THR A 46 -13.41 -5.60 0.64
C THR A 46 -14.73 -5.11 0.04
N MET A 47 -15.37 -5.95 -0.77
CA MET A 47 -16.65 -5.66 -1.40
C MET A 47 -17.70 -5.37 -0.32
N GLY A 48 -18.44 -4.26 -0.47
CA GLY A 48 -19.45 -3.83 0.50
C GLY A 48 -18.92 -3.09 1.73
N GLN A 49 -17.60 -2.87 1.85
CA GLN A 49 -17.02 -2.11 2.98
C GLN A 49 -17.00 -0.59 2.75
N GLY A 50 -17.43 -0.10 1.58
CA GLY A 50 -17.46 1.33 1.26
C GLY A 50 -16.08 1.98 1.07
N LEU A 51 -15.05 1.17 0.82
CA LEU A 51 -13.67 1.60 0.58
C LEU A 51 -13.49 1.99 -0.90
N GLU A 52 -12.66 3.00 -1.13
CA GLU A 52 -12.23 3.32 -2.49
C GLU A 52 -10.99 2.51 -2.86
N ILE A 53 -11.08 1.74 -3.94
CA ILE A 53 -9.98 0.90 -4.43
C ILE A 53 -9.68 1.33 -5.84
N SER A 54 -8.41 1.55 -6.16
CA SER A 54 -8.01 2.04 -7.46
C SER A 54 -6.61 1.60 -7.83
N ILE A 55 -6.31 1.69 -9.12
CA ILE A 55 -4.96 1.42 -9.65
C ILE A 55 -4.27 2.77 -9.86
N VAL A 56 -2.96 2.85 -9.68
CA VAL A 56 -2.21 4.12 -9.81
C VAL A 56 -2.54 4.87 -11.11
N ASP A 57 -2.69 4.15 -12.22
CA ASP A 57 -3.00 4.73 -13.54
C ASP A 57 -4.39 5.35 -13.63
N SER A 58 -5.34 4.91 -12.80
CA SER A 58 -6.72 5.41 -12.82
C SER A 58 -6.96 6.56 -11.84
N ILE A 59 -5.95 6.99 -11.08
CA ILE A 59 -6.10 8.02 -10.04
C ILE A 59 -5.66 9.37 -10.59
N GLN A 60 -6.60 10.07 -11.21
CA GLN A 60 -6.44 11.46 -11.61
C GLN A 60 -7.27 12.39 -10.72
N GLY A 61 -6.58 13.32 -10.05
CA GLY A 61 -7.21 14.49 -9.42
C GLY A 61 -8.03 14.23 -8.15
N ARG A 62 -7.92 13.05 -7.52
CA ARG A 62 -8.63 12.76 -6.25
C ARG A 62 -7.64 12.55 -5.12
N GLU A 63 -7.77 13.35 -4.07
CA GLU A 63 -7.02 13.21 -2.83
C GLU A 63 -7.87 12.53 -1.76
N LYS A 64 -7.23 11.71 -0.92
CA LYS A 64 -7.86 11.01 0.19
C LYS A 64 -7.10 11.23 1.48
N GLU A 65 -7.78 11.15 2.61
CA GLU A 65 -7.14 11.40 3.92
C GLU A 65 -6.06 10.35 4.19
N ILE A 66 -6.42 9.08 4.02
CA ILE A 66 -5.52 7.95 4.25
C ILE A 66 -5.41 7.12 2.98
N LEU A 67 -4.16 6.87 2.58
CA LEU A 67 -3.85 6.13 1.37
C LEU A 67 -3.05 4.88 1.72
N ILE A 68 -3.52 3.70 1.32
CA ILE A 68 -2.82 2.43 1.50
C ILE A 68 -2.25 2.02 0.15
N LEU A 69 -0.92 2.02 0.02
CA LEU A 69 -0.24 1.63 -1.21
C LEU A 69 0.25 0.18 -1.13
N LEU A 70 -0.27 -0.68 -2.00
CA LEU A 70 0.13 -2.09 -2.10
C LEU A 70 1.19 -2.27 -3.18
N THR A 71 2.40 -2.72 -2.79
CA THR A 71 3.44 -3.05 -3.75
C THR A 71 3.38 -4.53 -4.13
N THR A 72 3.46 -4.76 -5.44
CA THR A 72 2.79 -5.89 -6.06
C THR A 72 3.63 -7.16 -6.05
N LYS A 73 4.97 -7.12 -6.09
CA LYS A 73 5.75 -8.36 -6.20
C LYS A 73 6.78 -8.56 -5.09
N THR A 74 6.97 -9.83 -4.75
CA THR A 74 8.06 -10.34 -3.93
C THR A 74 9.28 -10.69 -4.81
N HIS A 75 9.04 -10.91 -6.11
CA HIS A 75 10.05 -11.19 -7.15
C HIS A 75 9.83 -10.28 -8.37
N PHE A 76 10.87 -9.59 -8.79
CA PHE A 76 10.83 -8.70 -9.95
C PHE A 76 11.56 -9.36 -11.12
N THR A 77 10.87 -9.54 -12.24
CA THR A 77 11.49 -9.79 -13.54
C THR A 77 11.89 -8.44 -14.17
N PRO A 78 12.87 -8.40 -15.10
CA PRO A 78 13.28 -7.16 -15.77
C PRO A 78 12.12 -6.36 -16.37
N GLU A 79 11.18 -7.01 -17.05
CA GLU A 79 9.96 -6.35 -17.60
C GLU A 79 9.03 -5.75 -16.54
N SER A 80 9.16 -6.17 -15.28
CA SER A 80 8.37 -5.63 -14.17
C SER A 80 9.10 -4.61 -13.31
N ALA A 81 10.40 -4.40 -13.57
CA ALA A 81 11.17 -3.31 -13.02
C ALA A 81 10.64 -1.96 -13.53
N ASP A 82 10.33 -1.89 -14.83
CA ASP A 82 9.88 -0.67 -15.50
C ASP A 82 8.62 -0.05 -14.88
N PHE A 83 7.73 -0.88 -14.31
CA PHE A 83 6.49 -0.41 -13.69
C PHE A 83 6.70 0.19 -12.28
N LEU A 84 7.75 -0.22 -11.57
CA LEU A 84 8.10 0.29 -10.24
C LEU A 84 9.12 1.41 -10.28
N ASP A 85 9.98 1.42 -11.30
CA ASP A 85 10.97 2.45 -11.54
C ASP A 85 10.39 3.67 -12.27
N GLU A 86 9.12 3.59 -12.69
CA GLU A 86 8.41 4.75 -13.21
C GLU A 86 8.09 5.76 -12.11
N CYS A 87 9.04 6.68 -11.89
CA CYS A 87 9.00 7.76 -10.92
C CYS A 87 7.69 8.55 -10.94
N ARG A 88 7.09 8.72 -12.13
CA ARG A 88 5.83 9.46 -12.30
C ARG A 88 4.69 8.77 -11.57
N ARG A 89 4.58 7.45 -11.68
CA ARG A 89 3.55 6.65 -10.99
C ARG A 89 3.76 6.69 -9.48
N MET A 90 5.01 6.60 -9.03
CA MET A 90 5.34 6.71 -7.61
C MET A 90 5.03 8.10 -7.04
N ASN A 91 5.40 9.17 -7.75
CA ASN A 91 5.12 10.54 -7.31
C ASN A 91 3.61 10.80 -7.21
N VAL A 92 2.82 10.27 -8.15
CA VAL A 92 1.35 10.32 -8.05
C VAL A 92 0.89 9.54 -6.81
N ALA A 93 1.33 8.29 -6.63
CA ALA A 93 0.89 7.49 -5.49
C ALA A 93 1.27 8.12 -4.13
N LEU A 94 2.45 8.74 -4.02
CA LEU A 94 2.95 9.36 -2.78
C LEU A 94 2.28 10.72 -2.47
N SER A 95 1.92 11.50 -3.50
CA SER A 95 1.38 12.86 -3.33
C SER A 95 -0.13 12.94 -3.10
N ARG A 96 -0.86 11.83 -3.24
CA ARG A 96 -2.33 11.80 -3.18
C ARG A 96 -2.92 11.69 -1.76
N ARG A 97 -2.05 11.64 -0.73
CA ARG A 97 -2.43 11.57 0.69
C ARG A 97 -2.59 12.97 1.29
N ARG A 98 -3.65 13.20 2.07
CA ARG A 98 -3.82 14.46 2.83
C ARG A 98 -3.31 14.37 4.26
N GLN A 99 -3.53 13.24 4.95
CA GLN A 99 -3.13 13.06 6.35
C GLN A 99 -2.06 12.00 6.52
N GLY A 100 -2.16 10.87 5.81
CA GLY A 100 -1.22 9.77 6.00
C GLY A 100 -1.22 8.74 4.88
N GLN A 101 -0.13 8.00 4.78
CA GLN A 101 -0.03 6.88 3.85
C GLN A 101 0.70 5.71 4.48
N LEU A 102 0.21 4.52 4.15
CA LEU A 102 0.73 3.25 4.61
C LEU A 102 1.20 2.47 3.39
N LEU A 103 2.47 2.11 3.36
CA LEU A 103 3.07 1.34 2.28
C LEU A 103 3.20 -0.13 2.73
N LEU A 104 2.50 -1.02 2.04
CA LEU A 104 2.61 -2.46 2.26
C LEU A 104 3.48 -3.08 1.17
N GLY A 105 4.67 -3.54 1.55
CA GLY A 105 5.64 -4.08 0.61
C GLY A 105 6.72 -4.94 1.26
N GLN A 106 7.50 -5.62 0.41
CA GLN A 106 8.68 -6.36 0.85
C GLN A 106 9.92 -5.50 0.68
N VAL A 107 10.52 -5.08 1.80
CA VAL A 107 11.70 -4.19 1.83
C VAL A 107 12.83 -4.71 0.95
N LYS A 108 13.19 -6.00 1.07
CA LYS A 108 14.25 -6.63 0.26
C LYS A 108 14.04 -6.48 -1.25
N SER A 109 12.80 -6.61 -1.69
CA SER A 109 12.47 -6.56 -3.11
C SER A 109 12.43 -5.12 -3.60
N LEU A 110 11.90 -4.19 -2.79
CA LEU A 110 11.81 -2.77 -3.12
C LEU A 110 13.18 -2.08 -3.09
N ALA A 111 14.09 -2.49 -2.21
CA ALA A 111 15.44 -1.95 -2.11
C ALA A 111 16.30 -2.18 -3.37
N ALA A 112 15.88 -3.08 -4.26
CA ALA A 112 16.53 -3.27 -5.56
C ALA A 112 16.32 -2.10 -6.53
N PHE A 113 15.39 -1.18 -6.25
CA PHE A 113 15.11 -0.02 -7.08
C PHE A 113 15.60 1.27 -6.40
N PRO A 114 16.39 2.12 -7.07
CA PRO A 114 16.99 3.32 -6.45
C PRO A 114 15.97 4.25 -5.79
N PHE A 115 14.84 4.49 -6.45
CA PHE A 115 13.78 5.36 -5.95
C PHE A 115 13.10 4.81 -4.69
N TRP A 116 12.80 3.51 -4.67
CA TRP A 116 12.23 2.85 -3.50
C TRP A 116 13.25 2.68 -2.38
N CYS A 117 14.53 2.53 -2.71
CA CYS A 117 15.62 2.52 -1.73
C CYS A 117 15.63 3.84 -0.94
N GLY A 118 15.54 4.98 -1.62
CA GLY A 118 15.44 6.28 -0.96
C GLY A 118 14.21 6.41 -0.05
N VAL A 119 13.05 5.89 -0.48
CA VAL A 119 11.83 5.87 0.36
C VAL A 119 12.02 4.99 1.60
N ILE A 120 12.67 3.84 1.46
CA ILE A 120 12.96 2.91 2.56
C ILE A 120 13.95 3.54 3.54
N GLU A 121 15.02 4.15 3.04
CA GLU A 121 16.02 4.84 3.85
C GLU A 121 15.41 6.00 4.63
N TRP A 122 14.56 6.81 3.97
CA TRP A 122 13.78 7.86 4.61
C TRP A 122 12.85 7.29 5.69
N ALA A 123 12.11 6.22 5.40
CA ALA A 123 11.24 5.60 6.38
C ALA A 123 12.03 5.02 7.56
N ASN A 124 13.21 4.46 7.31
CA ASN A 124 14.09 3.92 8.35
C ASN A 124 14.62 5.02 9.28
N SER A 125 15.07 6.15 8.72
CA SER A 125 15.59 7.28 9.51
C SER A 125 14.54 7.95 10.38
N HIS A 126 13.25 7.78 10.05
CA HIS A 126 12.11 8.31 10.81
C HIS A 126 11.44 7.23 11.69
N HIS A 127 12.03 6.05 11.85
CA HIS A 127 11.44 4.92 12.58
C HIS A 127 10.04 4.50 12.07
N ALA A 128 9.76 4.74 10.79
CA ALA A 128 8.48 4.46 10.14
C ALA A 128 8.45 3.09 9.43
N LEU A 129 9.52 2.29 9.53
CA LEU A 129 9.53 0.91 9.06
C LEU A 129 8.91 -0.02 10.12
N VAL A 130 7.68 -0.42 9.85
CA VAL A 130 6.89 -1.25 10.75
C VAL A 130 6.73 -2.65 10.18
N THR A 131 6.94 -3.65 11.03
CA THR A 131 6.70 -5.06 10.69
C THR A 131 5.26 -5.44 11.03
N PRO A 132 4.66 -6.44 10.35
CA PRO A 132 3.28 -6.83 10.65
C PRO A 132 3.03 -7.22 12.11
N HIS A 133 4.04 -7.73 12.83
CA HIS A 133 3.96 -8.10 14.23
C HIS A 133 4.05 -6.92 15.20
N THR A 134 4.64 -5.80 14.78
CA THR A 134 4.67 -4.56 15.58
C THR A 134 3.52 -3.62 15.24
N LEU A 135 2.81 -3.86 14.13
CA LEU A 135 1.70 -3.04 13.66
C LEU A 135 0.67 -2.78 14.75
N GLU A 136 0.23 -3.82 15.45
CA GLU A 136 -0.77 -3.72 16.52
C GLU A 136 -0.37 -2.72 17.61
N ARG A 137 0.92 -2.58 17.94
CA ARG A 137 1.40 -1.64 18.96
C ARG A 137 1.08 -0.18 18.59
N TYR A 138 1.21 0.16 17.31
CA TYR A 138 0.87 1.50 16.83
C TYR A 138 -0.63 1.78 16.86
N PHE A 139 -1.45 0.74 16.97
CA PHE A 139 -2.91 0.82 17.06
C PHE A 139 -3.47 0.67 18.48
N HIS A 140 -2.68 0.15 19.44
CA HIS A 140 -3.09 -0.15 20.80
C HIS A 140 -2.87 0.95 21.85
N ASP A 141 -2.12 2.01 21.53
CA ASP A 141 -1.99 3.14 22.45
C ASP A 141 -3.12 4.16 22.24
N VAL A 142 -4.28 3.92 22.88
CA VAL A 142 -5.22 4.91 23.45
C VAL A 142 -5.94 4.28 24.64
#